data_AF-A0A382EHS7-F1
#
_entry.id   AF-A0A382EHS7-F1
#
_cell.length_a   1.000
_cell.length_b   1.000
_cell.length_c   1.000
_cell.angle_alpha   90.00
_cell.angle_beta   90.00
_cell.angle_gamma   90.00
#
_symmetry.space_group_name_H-M   'P 1'
#
loop_
_entity.id
_entity.type
_entity.pdbx_description
1 polymer ?
#
loop_
_entity_poly.entity_id
_entity_poly.type
_entity_poly.pdbx_seq_one_letter_code
_entity_poly.pdbx_strand_id
1 'polypeptide(L)'
;TVEANLSHIRTAQSSLKLPVVIDDSAAAQGQTHYIINTSVSDFRAVATEMTVSEEKQVAVLSRQAAAALNVKEGEHVRFAPVTFRD
;
A
#
# COMPACT_ATOMS: atom_id res chain seq x y z
N THR A 1 5.55 22.84 17.80
CA THR A 1 4.63 21.79 17.34
C THR A 1 4.34 22.01 15.87
N VAL A 2 4.17 20.96 15.09
CA VAL A 2 3.68 21.05 13.70
C VAL A 2 2.25 20.53 13.69
N GLU A 3 1.34 21.31 13.12
CA GLU A 3 -0.09 21.01 13.03
C GLU A 3 -0.52 21.06 11.55
N ALA A 4 -1.40 20.15 11.15
CA ALA A 4 -1.93 20.12 9.78
C ALA A 4 -3.38 19.62 9.80
N ASN A 5 -4.21 20.18 8.91
CA ASN A 5 -5.52 19.59 8.65
C ASN A 5 -5.31 18.25 7.93
N LEU A 6 -6.04 17.20 8.32
CA LEU A 6 -6.01 15.91 7.65
C LEU A 6 -6.25 16.03 6.14
N SER A 7 -7.11 16.97 5.73
CA SER A 7 -7.39 17.28 4.32
C SER A 7 -6.21 17.94 3.61
N HIS A 8 -5.09 18.23 4.26
CA HIS A 8 -3.87 18.74 3.64
C HIS A 8 -2.69 17.76 3.83
N ILE A 9 -2.92 16.60 4.43
CA ILE A 9 -1.90 15.56 4.58
C ILE A 9 -1.96 14.67 3.34
N ARG A 10 -0.98 14.84 2.44
CA ARG A 10 -0.93 14.15 1.14
C ARG A 10 -1.08 12.63 1.24
N THR A 11 -0.40 11.99 2.20
CA THR A 11 -0.49 10.54 2.40
C THR A 11 -1.86 10.09 2.89
N ALA A 12 -2.58 10.92 3.66
CA ALA A 12 -3.94 10.60 4.05
C ALA A 12 -4.90 10.73 2.85
N GLN A 13 -4.81 11.84 2.10
CA GLN A 13 -5.68 12.13 0.97
C GLN A 13 -5.52 11.16 -0.21
N SER A 14 -4.28 10.86 -0.58
CA SER A 14 -3.96 10.02 -1.73
C SER A 14 -4.04 8.53 -1.43
N SER A 15 -4.26 8.14 -0.16
CA SER A 15 -4.22 6.73 0.18
C SER A 15 -5.41 5.97 -0.40
N LEU A 16 -5.11 4.84 -1.05
CA LEU A 16 -6.10 3.93 -1.58
C LEU A 16 -6.17 2.68 -0.71
N LYS A 17 -7.35 2.04 -0.68
CA LYS A 17 -7.55 0.73 -0.07
C LYS A 17 -8.01 -0.23 -1.14
N LEU A 18 -7.19 -1.23 -1.47
CA LEU A 18 -7.49 -2.22 -2.51
C LEU A 18 -7.23 -3.65 -2.00
N PRO A 19 -7.93 -4.65 -2.56
CA PRO A 19 -7.60 -6.05 -2.36
C PRO A 19 -6.22 -6.41 -2.95
N VAL A 20 -5.54 -7.39 -2.35
CA VAL A 20 -4.19 -7.81 -2.70
C VAL A 20 -4.20 -8.96 -3.70
N VAL A 21 -3.31 -8.88 -4.70
CA VAL A 21 -2.83 -10.00 -5.51
C VAL A 21 -1.35 -10.21 -5.24
N ILE A 22 -0.90 -11.46 -5.07
CA ILE A 22 0.50 -11.78 -4.80
C ILE A 22 1.21 -12.24 -6.09
N ASP A 23 2.12 -11.39 -6.59
CA ASP A 23 2.97 -11.67 -7.76
C ASP A 23 4.30 -10.91 -7.60
N ASP A 24 5.38 -11.65 -7.38
CA ASP A 24 6.71 -11.08 -7.16
C ASP A 24 7.25 -10.33 -8.39
N SER A 25 6.96 -10.81 -9.61
CA SER A 25 7.50 -10.24 -10.84
C SER A 25 6.79 -8.93 -11.18
N ALA A 26 5.46 -8.91 -11.05
CA ALA A 26 4.67 -7.72 -11.29
C ALA A 26 4.87 -6.65 -10.20
N ALA A 27 5.08 -7.05 -8.94
CA ALA A 27 5.36 -6.11 -7.85
C ALA A 27 6.69 -5.36 -8.05
N ALA A 28 7.73 -6.05 -8.52
CA ALA A 28 9.07 -5.48 -8.77
C ALA A 28 9.12 -4.47 -9.94
N GLN A 29 8.07 -4.38 -10.76
CA GLN A 29 7.94 -3.38 -11.82
C GLN A 29 7.24 -2.10 -11.34
N GLY A 30 6.81 -2.08 -10.08
CA GLY A 30 5.98 -1.05 -9.51
C GLY A 30 6.74 0.19 -9.05
N GLN A 31 6.07 0.98 -8.20
CA GLN A 31 6.66 2.13 -7.53
C GLN A 31 6.69 1.88 -6.03
N THR A 32 7.58 2.57 -5.31
CA THR A 32 7.64 2.46 -3.85
C THR A 32 6.44 3.15 -3.22
N HIS A 33 5.73 2.40 -2.37
CA HIS A 33 4.60 2.89 -1.58
C HIS A 33 4.82 2.63 -0.10
N TYR A 34 4.23 3.47 0.75
CA TYR A 34 3.92 3.11 2.12
C TYR A 34 2.68 2.22 2.10
N ILE A 35 2.78 1.03 2.68
CA ILE A 35 1.71 0.02 2.66
C ILE A 35 1.44 -0.42 4.09
N ILE A 36 0.18 -0.44 4.47
CA ILE A 36 -0.29 -0.91 5.78
C ILE A 36 -1.33 -2.01 5.60
N ASN A 37 -1.36 -2.94 6.54
CA ASN A 37 -2.51 -3.83 6.67
C ASN A 37 -3.70 -3.07 7.28
N THR A 38 -4.86 -3.72 7.38
CA THR A 38 -6.08 -3.11 7.91
C THR A 38 -6.39 -3.52 9.36
N SER A 39 -5.47 -4.24 10.01
CA SER A 39 -5.63 -4.69 11.39
C SER A 39 -5.33 -3.56 12.38
N VAL A 40 -6.15 -3.47 13.42
CA VAL A 40 -5.94 -2.52 14.54
C VAL A 40 -5.04 -3.14 15.61
N SER A 41 -5.28 -4.41 15.98
CA SER A 41 -4.50 -5.12 17.01
C SER A 41 -3.11 -5.51 16.53
N ASP A 42 -3.01 -5.88 15.25
CA ASP A 42 -1.79 -6.43 14.64
C ASP A 42 -1.38 -5.54 13.46
N PHE A 43 -1.38 -4.24 13.68
CA PHE A 43 -1.00 -3.25 12.68
C PHE A 43 0.43 -3.51 12.18
N ARG A 44 0.59 -3.56 10.86
CA ARG A 44 1.90 -3.73 10.20
C ARG A 44 2.02 -2.76 9.03
N ALA A 45 3.24 -2.29 8.81
CA ALA A 45 3.57 -1.37 7.74
C ALA A 45 4.90 -1.76 7.07
N VAL A 46 5.00 -1.55 5.76
CA VAL A 46 6.24 -1.66 4.98
C VAL A 46 6.35 -0.50 3.99
N ALA A 47 7.58 -0.19 3.56
CA ALA A 47 7.85 0.69 2.43
C ALA A 47 8.57 -0.12 1.36
N THR A 48 7.88 -0.47 0.29
CA THR A 48 8.40 -1.36 -0.75
C THR A 48 7.72 -1.09 -2.09
N GLU A 49 8.31 -1.62 -3.16
CA GLU A 49 7.72 -1.63 -4.49
C GLU A 49 6.41 -2.44 -4.51
N MET A 50 5.42 -1.88 -5.18
CA MET A 50 4.17 -2.54 -5.52
C MET A 50 3.59 -1.93 -6.80
N THR A 51 2.77 -2.72 -7.49
CA THR A 51 2.06 -2.27 -8.68
C THR A 51 0.57 -2.15 -8.37
N VAL A 52 -0.09 -1.13 -8.92
CA VAL A 52 -1.55 -1.02 -8.88
C VAL A 52 -2.09 -1.42 -10.25
N SER A 53 -2.94 -2.44 -10.29
CA SER A 53 -3.68 -2.75 -11.51
C SER A 53 -4.96 -1.93 -11.50
N GLU A 54 -4.99 -0.84 -12.27
CA GLU A 54 -6.18 0.02 -12.39
C GLU A 54 -7.35 -0.72 -13.04
N GLU A 55 -7.09 -1.59 -14.02
CA GLU A 55 -8.12 -2.40 -14.68
C GLU A 55 -8.82 -3.34 -13.68
N LYS A 56 -8.03 -4.05 -12.86
CA LYS A 56 -8.55 -5.06 -11.93
C LYS A 56 -8.88 -4.50 -10.55
N GLN A 57 -8.54 -3.24 -10.28
CA GLN A 57 -8.68 -2.59 -8.98
C GLN A 57 -8.02 -3.40 -7.83
N VAL A 58 -6.78 -3.86 -8.06
CA VAL A 58 -6.00 -4.63 -7.08
C VAL A 58 -4.63 -4.01 -6.83
N ALA A 59 -4.14 -4.21 -5.61
CA ALA A 59 -2.77 -3.97 -5.19
C ALA A 59 -1.93 -5.23 -5.40
N VAL A 60 -0.90 -5.17 -6.25
CA VAL A 60 -0.02 -6.31 -6.52
C VAL A 60 1.21 -6.22 -5.63
N LEU A 61 1.36 -7.18 -4.72
CA LEU A 61 2.44 -7.26 -3.74
C LEU A 61 3.37 -8.45 -4.01
N SER A 62 4.62 -8.34 -3.57
CA SER A 62 5.48 -9.51 -3.44
C SER A 62 5.02 -10.39 -2.28
N ARG A 63 5.35 -11.67 -2.34
CA ARG A 63 5.09 -12.64 -1.27
C ARG A 63 5.76 -12.23 0.04
N GLN A 64 6.97 -11.67 -0.04
CA GLN A 64 7.68 -11.15 1.12
C GLN A 64 6.92 -9.98 1.77
N ALA A 65 6.42 -9.03 0.97
CA ALA A 65 5.64 -7.91 1.47
C ALA A 65 4.31 -8.37 2.10
N ALA A 66 3.61 -9.29 1.45
CA ALA A 66 2.37 -9.87 1.97
C ALA A 66 2.59 -10.59 3.31
N ALA A 67 3.66 -11.40 3.42
CA ALA A 67 4.03 -12.06 4.66
C ALA A 67 4.41 -11.06 5.77
N ALA A 68 5.18 -10.03 5.44
CA ALA A 68 5.57 -8.99 6.39
C ALA A 68 4.36 -8.21 6.91
N LEU A 69 3.38 -7.93 6.04
CA LEU A 69 2.12 -7.26 6.37
C LEU A 69 1.09 -8.19 7.05
N ASN A 70 1.35 -9.49 7.08
CA ASN A 70 0.42 -10.52 7.54
C ASN A 70 -0.93 -10.44 6.78
N VAL A 71 -0.86 -10.37 5.44
CA VAL A 71 -2.03 -10.35 4.56
C VAL A 71 -1.98 -11.49 3.55
N LYS A 72 -3.16 -11.96 3.12
CA LYS A 72 -3.35 -13.02 2.13
C LYS A 72 -3.96 -12.47 0.84
N GLU A 73 -3.95 -13.30 -0.19
CA GLU A 73 -4.66 -13.05 -1.46
C GLU A 73 -6.12 -12.62 -1.20
N GLY A 74 -6.56 -11.53 -1.83
CA GLY A 74 -7.90 -10.98 -1.68
C GLY A 74 -8.15 -10.14 -0.41
N GLU A 75 -7.25 -10.17 0.58
CA GLU A 75 -7.33 -9.26 1.73
C GLU A 75 -6.92 -7.84 1.33
N HIS A 76 -7.27 -6.86 2.16
CA HIS A 76 -7.07 -5.45 1.82
C HIS A 76 -5.85 -4.86 2.49
N VAL A 77 -5.15 -4.02 1.73
CA VAL A 77 -4.13 -3.10 2.23
C VAL A 77 -4.54 -1.66 1.95
N ARG A 78 -4.05 -0.73 2.78
CA ARG A 78 -4.07 0.69 2.45
C ARG A 78 -2.67 1.15 2.10
N PHE A 79 -2.52 1.93 1.05
CA PHE A 79 -1.21 2.40 0.62
C PHE A 79 -1.25 3.82 0.10
N ALA A 80 -0.11 4.50 0.12
CA ALA A 80 0.12 5.82 -0.45
C ALA A 80 1.51 5.88 -1.10
N PRO A 81 1.70 6.65 -2.19
CA PRO A 81 3.00 6.77 -2.83
C PRO A 81 4.00 7.43 -1.87
N VAL A 82 5.26 7.00 -1.93
CA VAL A 82 6.34 7.66 -1.16
C VAL A 82 6.71 9.00 -1.79
N THR A 83 6.70 9.07 -3.12
CA THR A 83 7.01 10.27 -3.88
C THR A 83 5.75 10.78 -4.56
N PHE A 84 5.43 12.05 -4.28
CA PHE A 84 4.38 12.78 -4.97
C PHE A 84 5.06 13.56 -6.09
N ARG A 85 4.58 13.45 -7.34
CA ARG A 85 5.01 14.36 -8.40
C ARG A 85 4.29 15.69 -8.16
N ASP A 86 5.05 16.78 -8.24
CA ASP A 86 4.56 18.16 -8.10
C ASP A 86 3.69 18.57 -9.31
#